data_AF-A0A949P2B4-F1
#
_entry.id   AF-A0A949P2B4-F1
#
_cell.length_a   1.000
_cell.length_b   1.000
_cell.length_c   1.000
_cell.angle_alpha   90.00
_cell.angle_beta   90.00
_cell.angle_gamma   90.00
#
_symmetry.space_group_name_H-M   'P 1'
#
loop_
_entity.id
_entity.type
_entity.pdbx_description
1 polymer ?
#
loop_
_entity_poly.entity_id
_entity_poly.type
_entity_poly.pdbx_seq_one_letter_code
_entity_poly.pdbx_strand_id
1 'polypeptide(L)' 'TLGYSIALARVPTGVGQETEVEIRGKRVAVKVVRPPFVRNGKQCY' A
#
# COMPACT_ATOMS: atom_id res chain seq x y z
N THR A 1 -2.99 15.02 -2.89
CA THR A 1 -2.49 13.69 -3.33
C THR A 1 -1.31 13.29 -2.44
N LEU A 2 -0.85 12.04 -2.47
CA LEU A 2 0.05 11.51 -1.42
C LEU A 2 1.55 11.73 -1.66
N GLY A 3 2.00 11.88 -2.91
CA GLY A 3 3.41 12.15 -3.23
C GLY A 3 4.35 10.94 -3.14
N TYR A 4 3.82 9.72 -3.00
CA TYR A 4 4.57 8.46 -3.04
C TYR A 4 3.78 7.37 -3.79
N SER A 5 4.46 6.27 -4.10
CA SER A 5 3.90 5.11 -4.81
C SER A 5 2.82 4.40 -3.97
N ILE A 6 1.70 4.06 -4.60
CA ILE A 6 0.58 3.31 -4.03
C ILE A 6 0.13 2.22 -5.00
N ALA A 7 -0.41 1.10 -4.49
CA ALA A 7 -0.90 0.00 -5.30
C ALA A 7 -2.06 -0.73 -4.63
N LEU A 8 -2.99 -1.27 -5.43
CA LEU A 8 -3.96 -2.27 -4.97
C LEU A 8 -3.37 -3.66 -5.22
N ALA A 9 -3.52 -4.57 -4.26
CA ALA A 9 -3.03 -5.93 -4.36
C ALA A 9 -4.05 -6.90 -3.76
N ARG A 10 -4.13 -8.11 -4.34
CA ARG A 10 -4.84 -9.24 -3.73
C ARG A 10 -3.87 -9.95 -2.77
N VAL A 11 -4.33 -10.18 -1.54
CA VAL A 11 -3.52 -10.78 -0.47
C VAL A 11 -4.35 -11.83 0.28
N PRO A 12 -3.70 -12.81 0.94
CA PRO A 12 -4.38 -13.68 1.88
C PRO A 12 -5.00 -12.90 3.05
N THR A 13 -6.01 -13.49 3.69
CA THR A 13 -6.54 -12.97 4.95
C THR A 13 -5.44 -12.98 6.00
N GLY A 14 -5.23 -11.87 6.71
CA GLY A 14 -4.26 -11.78 7.79
C GLY A 14 -2.85 -11.31 7.40
N VAL A 15 -2.66 -10.67 6.24
CA VAL A 15 -1.36 -10.14 5.78
C VAL A 15 -0.70 -9.14 6.76
N GLY A 16 -1.44 -8.61 7.74
CA GLY A 16 -0.92 -7.66 8.72
C GLY A 16 -0.92 -6.21 8.21
N GLN A 17 -0.13 -5.36 8.87
CA GLN A 17 -0.05 -3.92 8.58
C GLN A 17 1.19 -3.55 7.76
N GLU A 18 2.19 -4.41 7.69
CA GLU A 18 3.42 -4.21 6.93
C GLU A 18 3.77 -5.50 6.18
N THR A 19 4.31 -5.35 4.98
CA THR A 19 4.79 -6.47 4.17
C THR A 19 5.89 -5.99 3.22
N GLU A 20 6.44 -6.89 2.43
CA GLU A 20 7.46 -6.56 1.43
C GLU A 20 6.97 -6.89 0.03
N VAL A 21 7.23 -5.97 -0.90
CA VAL A 21 7.05 -6.21 -2.33
C VAL A 21 8.40 -6.26 -3.02
N GLU A 22 8.50 -7.09 -4.05
CA GLU A 22 9.70 -7.12 -4.87
C GLU A 22 9.60 -6.08 -5.99
N ILE A 23 10.56 -5.16 -6.04
CA ILE A 23 10.69 -4.15 -7.08
C ILE A 23 12.08 -4.31 -7.71
N ARG A 24 12.11 -4.79 -8.96
CA ARG A 24 13.35 -4.97 -9.74
C ARG A 24 14.43 -5.77 -8.96
N GLY A 25 14.02 -6.89 -8.36
CA GLY A 25 14.92 -7.76 -7.58
C GLY A 25 15.26 -7.28 -6.17
N LYS A 26 14.65 -6.20 -5.68
CA LYS A 26 14.83 -5.69 -4.32
C LYS A 26 13.55 -5.83 -3.51
N ARG A 27 13.66 -6.28 -2.26
CA ARG A 27 12.56 -6.25 -1.29
C ARG A 27 12.39 -4.83 -0.75
N VAL A 28 11.18 -4.31 -0.87
CA VAL A 28 10.82 -2.96 -0.40
C VAL A 28 9.68 -3.10 0.59
N ALA A 29 9.90 -2.62 1.81
CA ALA A 29 8.88 -2.58 2.85
C ALA A 29 7.74 -1.63 2.45
N VAL A 30 6.50 -2.07 2.66
CA VAL A 30 5.27 -1.33 2.36
C VAL A 30 4.27 -1.47 3.49
N LYS A 31 3.39 -0.47 3.60
CA LYS A 31 2.27 -0.48 4.55
C LYS A 31 1.01 -1.02 3.86
N VAL A 32 0.32 -1.91 4.55
CA VAL A 32 -0.98 -2.46 4.12
C VAL A 32 -2.08 -1.61 4.74
N VAL A 33 -2.90 -1.00 3.89
CA VAL A 33 -3.96 -0.08 4.30
C VAL A 33 -5.24 -0.39 3.54
N ARG A 34 -6.39 0.04 4.08
CA ARG A 34 -7.67 -0.16 3.41
C ARG A 34 -7.85 0.87 2.30
N PRO A 35 -8.37 0.49 1.12
CA PRO A 35 -8.79 1.46 0.13
C PRO A 35 -10.05 2.22 0.59
N PRO A 36 -10.27 3.46 0.13
CA PRO A 36 -9.47 4.23 -0.83
C PRO A 36 -8.29 5.01 -0.18
N PHE A 37 -7.29 5.39 -0.99
CA PHE A 37 -6.12 6.13 -0.50
C PHE A 37 -6.36 7.64 -0.31
N VAL A 38 -7.13 8.25 -1.22
CA VAL A 38 -7.43 9.70 -1.24
C VAL A 38 -8.89 9.91 -1.59
N ARG A 39 -9.54 10.88 -0.93
CA ARG A 39 -10.88 11.37 -1.27
C ARG A 39 -10.91 12.89 -1.15
N ASN A 40 -11.47 13.57 -2.15
CA ASN A 40 -11.55 15.05 -2.20
C ASN A 40 -10.20 15.74 -1.93
N GLY A 41 -9.11 15.17 -2.47
CA GLY A 41 -7.75 15.70 -2.32
C GLY A 41 -7.04 15.37 -1.00
N LYS A 42 -7.70 14.75 -0.02
CA LYS A 42 -7.15 14.41 1.30
C LYS A 42 -6.89 12.92 1.45
N GLN A 43 -5.84 12.55 2.20
CA GLN A 43 -5.59 11.16 2.60
C GLN A 43 -6.78 10.63 3.43
N CYS A 44 -7.19 9.39 3.17
CA CYS A 44 -8.36 8.79 3.83
C CYS A 44 -8.18 7.32 4.24
N TYR A 45 -6.94 6.89 4.46
CA TYR A 45 -6.57 5.59 4.97
C TYR A 45 -5.73 5.73 6.25
#